data_AF-A0A1F2X254-F1
#
_entry.id   AF-A0A1F2X254-F1
#
_cell.length_a   1.000
_cell.length_b   1.000
_cell.length_c   1.000
_cell.angle_alpha   90.00
_cell.angle_beta   90.00
_cell.angle_gamma   90.00
#
_symmetry.space_group_name_H-M   'P 1'
#
loop_
_entity.id
_entity.type
_entity.pdbx_description
1 polymer ?
#
loop_
_entity_poly.entity_id
_entity_poly.type
_entity_poly.pdbx_seq_one_letter_code
_entity_poly.pdbx_strand_id
1 'polypeptide(L)'
;MNSFNLKLLELIQNGRKSGLTFAPESGSQRMRDIINKNIKEDEMLDCIRMAFGKGWERAKLYFMIGLPFENRQDIVQIVELIEKIIMAAKEKLGGKKFSRLNINISINVFCPKPFTPFQWVGLDKPEILYDKFNYILNNAPKRYVDIKWADPNRGMVECALSTGNQLVGDVIENGWRKGAKFDNWSF
;
A
#
# COMPACT_ATOMS: atom_id res chain seq x y z
N MET A 1 6.85 -20.69 -16.29
CA MET A 1 5.93 -19.54 -16.21
C MET A 1 4.96 -19.82 -15.07
N ASN A 2 5.04 -19.07 -13.96
CA ASN A 2 4.36 -19.41 -12.70
C ASN A 2 2.83 -19.15 -12.78
N SER A 3 2.04 -19.87 -11.96
CA SER A 3 0.57 -19.82 -12.01
C SER A 3 0.00 -18.43 -11.70
N PHE A 4 0.73 -17.62 -10.92
CA PHE A 4 0.42 -16.22 -10.62
C PHE A 4 0.41 -15.35 -11.89
N ASN A 5 1.46 -15.45 -12.72
CA ASN A 5 1.55 -14.68 -13.97
C ASN A 5 0.46 -15.09 -14.96
N LEU A 6 0.09 -16.38 -15.01
CA LEU A 6 -0.95 -16.89 -15.90
C LEU A 6 -2.36 -16.41 -15.50
N LYS A 7 -2.72 -16.51 -14.21
CA LYS A 7 -4.00 -15.98 -13.72
C LYS A 7 -4.10 -14.47 -13.87
N LEU A 8 -3.03 -13.74 -13.58
CA LEU A 8 -3.00 -12.28 -13.75
C LEU A 8 -3.13 -11.91 -15.24
N LEU A 9 -2.49 -12.66 -16.13
CA LEU A 9 -2.61 -12.49 -17.58
C LEU A 9 -4.03 -12.72 -18.12
N GLU A 10 -4.72 -13.75 -17.64
CA GLU A 10 -6.12 -14.01 -17.98
C GLU A 10 -7.03 -12.86 -17.51
N LEU A 11 -6.83 -12.37 -16.29
CA LEU A 11 -7.55 -11.23 -15.75
C LEU A 11 -7.28 -9.94 -16.55
N ILE A 12 -6.03 -9.75 -17.01
CA ILE A 12 -5.62 -8.62 -17.86
C ILE A 12 -6.23 -8.71 -19.27
N GLN A 13 -6.46 -9.91 -19.81
CA GLN A 13 -7.01 -10.11 -21.16
C GLN A 13 -8.52 -9.86 -21.23
N ASN A 14 -9.29 -10.19 -20.19
CA ASN A 14 -10.75 -10.15 -20.22
C ASN A 14 -11.38 -8.87 -19.62
N GLY A 15 -10.58 -7.99 -19.00
CA GLY A 15 -11.06 -6.75 -18.36
C GLY A 15 -11.03 -5.52 -19.28
N ARG A 16 -11.92 -4.55 -19.03
CA ARG A 16 -11.76 -3.18 -19.57
C ARG A 16 -10.46 -2.58 -19.03
N LYS A 17 -9.81 -1.72 -19.82
CA LYS A 17 -8.59 -1.00 -19.41
C LYS A 17 -8.86 0.13 -18.36
N SER A 18 -9.52 -0.19 -17.24
CA SER A 18 -9.93 0.73 -16.15
C SER A 18 -8.86 1.02 -15.05
N GLY A 19 -8.14 0.02 -14.54
CA GLY A 19 -6.85 0.17 -13.83
C GLY A 19 -6.33 -1.18 -13.36
N LEU A 20 -5.01 -1.44 -13.44
CA LEU A 20 -4.44 -2.68 -12.89
C LEU A 20 -4.06 -2.50 -11.43
N THR A 21 -4.47 -3.41 -10.55
CA THR A 21 -4.19 -3.32 -9.12
C THR A 21 -3.12 -4.32 -8.71
N PHE A 22 -2.10 -3.84 -8.01
CA PHE A 22 -1.08 -4.66 -7.38
C PHE A 22 -1.01 -4.32 -5.89
N ALA A 23 -0.87 -5.34 -5.06
CA ALA A 23 -0.66 -5.19 -3.62
C ALA A 23 0.74 -5.72 -3.27
N PRO A 24 1.79 -4.91 -3.47
CA PRO A 24 3.14 -5.24 -3.01
C PRO A 24 3.22 -5.33 -1.49
N GLU A 25 2.39 -4.57 -0.76
CA GLU A 25 2.32 -4.45 0.71
C GLU A 25 3.58 -3.86 1.36
N SER A 26 4.77 -4.19 0.86
CA SER A 26 6.04 -3.58 1.24
C SER A 26 6.93 -3.35 0.03
N GLY A 27 7.84 -2.38 0.14
CA GLY A 27 8.84 -2.08 -0.89
C GLY A 27 9.90 -3.17 -1.02
N SER A 28 10.34 -3.76 0.11
CA SER A 28 11.44 -4.72 0.13
C SER A 28 10.99 -6.18 0.02
N GLN A 29 11.82 -7.02 -0.61
CA GLN A 29 11.56 -8.46 -0.67
C GLN A 29 11.56 -9.09 0.73
N ARG A 30 12.52 -8.68 1.57
CA ARG A 30 12.63 -9.15 2.96
C ARG A 30 11.33 -8.95 3.73
N MET A 31 10.71 -7.76 3.63
CA MET A 31 9.47 -7.49 4.33
C MET A 31 8.30 -8.26 3.74
N ARG A 32 8.23 -8.40 2.40
CA ARG A 32 7.25 -9.28 1.76
C ARG A 32 7.35 -10.73 2.28
N ASP A 33 8.57 -11.23 2.45
CA ASP A 33 8.81 -12.57 3.01
C ASP A 33 8.36 -12.67 4.47
N ILE A 34 8.67 -11.67 5.30
CA ILE A 34 8.27 -11.61 6.73
C ILE A 34 6.75 -11.62 6.91
N ILE A 35 6.01 -10.87 6.08
CA ILE A 35 4.55 -10.83 6.15
C ILE A 35 3.88 -11.97 5.35
N ASN A 36 4.68 -12.96 4.92
CA ASN A 36 4.24 -14.14 4.17
C ASN A 36 3.50 -13.79 2.86
N LYS A 37 3.97 -12.75 2.14
CA LYS A 37 3.51 -12.40 0.80
C LYS A 37 4.45 -13.05 -0.21
N ASN A 38 4.00 -14.18 -0.77
CA ASN A 38 4.73 -14.94 -1.77
C ASN A 38 4.68 -14.26 -3.16
N ILE A 39 5.24 -13.06 -3.26
CA ILE A 39 5.39 -12.30 -4.50
C ILE A 39 6.84 -11.82 -4.57
N LYS A 40 7.57 -12.31 -5.58
CA LYS A 40 8.91 -11.84 -5.87
C LYS A 40 8.87 -10.52 -6.64
N GLU A 41 9.83 -9.65 -6.34
CA GLU A 41 9.94 -8.35 -7.02
C GLU A 41 10.00 -8.49 -8.55
N ASP A 42 10.86 -9.37 -9.04
CA ASP A 42 11.07 -9.55 -10.48
C ASP A 42 9.78 -10.03 -11.18
N GLU A 43 9.05 -10.96 -10.54
CA GLU A 43 7.77 -11.46 -11.07
C GLU A 43 6.71 -10.35 -11.14
N MET A 44 6.67 -9.49 -10.11
CA MET A 44 5.79 -8.33 -10.07
C MET A 44 6.15 -7.32 -11.17
N LEU A 45 7.43 -6.98 -11.31
CA LEU A 45 7.91 -6.06 -12.34
C LEU A 45 7.67 -6.61 -13.75
N ASP A 46 7.83 -7.90 -13.97
CA ASP A 46 7.52 -8.54 -15.26
C ASP A 46 6.03 -8.48 -15.58
N CYS A 47 5.17 -8.72 -14.59
CA CYS A 47 3.73 -8.54 -14.75
C CYS A 47 3.37 -7.10 -15.13
N ILE A 48 3.97 -6.13 -14.44
CA ILE A 48 3.78 -4.70 -14.67
C ILE A 48 4.25 -4.30 -16.09
N ARG A 49 5.45 -4.72 -16.49
CA ARG A 49 5.99 -4.50 -17.84
C ARG A 49 5.05 -5.05 -18.90
N MET A 50 4.55 -6.27 -18.69
CA MET A 50 3.67 -6.93 -19.64
C MET A 50 2.30 -6.23 -19.74
N ALA A 51 1.76 -5.76 -18.62
CA ALA A 51 0.54 -4.95 -18.60
C ALA A 51 0.71 -3.63 -19.35
N PHE A 52 1.79 -2.89 -19.09
CA PHE A 52 2.10 -1.66 -19.80
C PHE A 52 2.35 -1.90 -21.29
N GLY A 53 3.00 -3.01 -21.67
CA GLY A 53 3.16 -3.42 -23.07
C GLY A 53 1.83 -3.66 -23.79
N LYS A 54 0.78 -4.06 -23.07
CA LYS A 54 -0.61 -4.16 -23.57
C LYS A 54 -1.34 -2.81 -23.60
N GLY A 55 -0.66 -1.72 -23.26
CA GLY A 55 -1.17 -0.35 -23.33
C GLY A 55 -2.04 0.06 -22.14
N TRP A 56 -1.84 -0.57 -20.98
CA TRP A 56 -2.34 -0.03 -19.72
C TRP A 56 -1.59 1.26 -19.36
N GLU A 57 -2.32 2.29 -18.92
CA GLU A 57 -1.73 3.59 -18.53
C GLU A 57 -1.99 3.89 -17.05
N ARG A 58 -2.74 3.03 -16.36
CA ARG A 58 -3.17 3.22 -14.97
C ARG A 58 -2.84 2.01 -14.11
N ALA A 59 -2.18 2.26 -12.97
CA ALA A 59 -1.92 1.26 -11.95
C ALA A 59 -2.41 1.74 -10.57
N LYS A 60 -2.78 0.80 -9.71
CA LYS A 60 -3.05 1.02 -8.29
C LYS A 60 -2.10 0.16 -7.47
N LEU A 61 -1.40 0.76 -6.52
CA LEU A 61 -0.46 0.10 -5.62
C LEU A 61 -0.92 0.26 -4.18
N TYR A 62 -0.92 -0.84 -3.43
CA TYR A 62 -1.20 -0.83 -1.99
C TYR A 62 0.06 -1.17 -1.21
N PHE A 63 0.43 -0.29 -0.29
CA PHE A 63 1.52 -0.47 0.65
C PHE A 63 1.02 -0.34 2.08
N MET A 64 1.80 -0.91 2.98
CA MET A 64 1.64 -0.81 4.41
C MET A 64 2.97 -0.36 5.02
N ILE A 65 2.91 0.53 6.01
CA ILE A 65 4.08 0.94 6.80
C ILE A 65 3.83 0.69 8.28
N GLY A 66 4.90 0.65 9.09
CA GLY A 66 4.81 0.30 10.51
C GLY A 66 4.68 -1.20 10.73
N LEU A 67 5.09 -2.01 9.75
CA LEU A 67 5.09 -3.47 9.86
C LEU A 67 6.08 -3.93 10.95
N PRO A 68 5.82 -5.05 11.63
CA PRO A 68 6.78 -5.65 12.56
C PRO A 68 8.12 -5.92 11.86
N PHE A 69 9.23 -5.56 12.51
CA PHE A 69 10.59 -5.68 11.97
C PHE A 69 10.93 -4.78 10.76
N GLU A 70 10.06 -3.84 10.40
CA GLU A 70 10.33 -2.84 9.38
C GLU A 70 11.45 -1.90 9.83
N ASN A 71 12.38 -1.62 8.92
CA ASN A 71 13.43 -0.65 9.14
C ASN A 71 13.41 0.45 8.06
N ARG A 72 14.27 1.45 8.23
CA ARG A 72 14.35 2.59 7.31
C ARG A 72 14.60 2.18 5.86
N GLN A 73 15.40 1.15 5.62
CA GLN A 73 15.73 0.69 4.26
C GLN A 73 14.52 0.08 3.55
N ASP A 74 13.54 -0.47 4.29
CA ASP A 74 12.31 -0.98 3.70
C ASP A 74 11.41 0.15 3.21
N ILE A 75 11.40 1.28 3.93
CA ILE A 75 10.70 2.50 3.52
C ILE A 75 11.35 3.13 2.29
N VAL A 76 12.69 3.15 2.23
CA VAL A 76 13.44 3.59 1.04
C VAL A 76 13.05 2.75 -0.18
N GLN A 77 12.99 1.42 -0.01
CA GLN A 77 12.64 0.50 -1.10
C GLN A 77 11.20 0.68 -1.62
N ILE A 78 10.29 1.30 -0.88
CA ILE A 78 8.97 1.66 -1.43
C ILE A 78 9.14 2.68 -2.56
N VAL A 79 9.97 3.71 -2.35
CA VAL A 79 10.26 4.73 -3.36
C VAL A 79 10.99 4.12 -4.55
N GLU A 80 12.01 3.30 -4.30
CA GLU A 80 12.75 2.62 -5.36
C GLU A 80 11.86 1.70 -6.21
N LEU A 81 10.91 0.99 -5.59
CA LEU A 81 9.96 0.15 -6.31
C LEU A 81 9.04 1.00 -7.21
N ILE A 82 8.56 2.14 -6.73
CA ILE A 82 7.75 3.09 -7.53
C ILE A 82 8.56 3.57 -8.75
N GLU A 83 9.83 3.92 -8.57
CA GLU A 83 10.72 4.32 -9.65
C GLU A 83 10.93 3.21 -10.67
N LYS A 84 11.19 1.97 -10.23
CA LYS A 84 11.31 0.78 -11.09
C LYS A 84 10.04 0.57 -11.92
N ILE A 85 8.86 0.78 -11.34
CA ILE A 85 7.56 0.67 -12.03
C ILE A 85 7.42 1.77 -13.09
N ILE A 86 7.80 3.01 -12.79
CA ILE A 86 7.78 4.11 -13.77
C ILE A 86 8.76 3.84 -14.92
N MET A 87 9.94 3.29 -14.62
CA MET A 87 10.91 2.90 -15.64
C MET A 87 10.38 1.79 -16.54
N ALA A 88 9.76 0.76 -15.97
CA ALA A 88 9.06 -0.28 -16.72
C ALA A 88 7.95 0.30 -17.62
N ALA A 89 7.21 1.31 -17.15
CA ALA A 89 6.21 2.00 -17.95
C ALA A 89 6.85 2.77 -19.12
N LYS A 90 7.96 3.48 -18.85
CA LYS A 90 8.71 4.24 -19.87
C LYS A 90 9.24 3.36 -20.99
N GLU A 91 9.72 2.15 -20.65
CA GLU A 91 10.22 1.18 -21.63
C GLU A 91 9.13 0.60 -22.52
N LYS A 92 7.90 0.44 -22.00
CA LYS A 92 6.82 -0.29 -22.66
C LYS A 92 5.76 0.60 -23.29
N LEU A 93 5.60 1.84 -22.81
CA LEU A 93 4.65 2.80 -23.34
C LEU A 93 5.33 3.79 -24.28
N GLY A 94 4.73 4.01 -25.45
CA GLY A 94 5.15 5.11 -26.33
C GLY A 94 4.92 6.48 -25.69
N GLY A 95 5.63 7.52 -26.15
CA GLY A 95 5.70 8.83 -25.49
C GLY A 95 4.35 9.48 -25.12
N LYS A 96 3.34 9.41 -26.01
CA LYS A 96 1.98 9.94 -25.75
C LYS A 96 1.22 9.18 -24.65
N LYS A 97 1.47 7.88 -24.50
CA LYS A 97 0.85 7.05 -23.46
C LYS A 97 1.58 7.18 -22.15
N PHE A 98 2.91 7.20 -22.19
CA PHE A 98 3.75 7.43 -21.02
C PHE A 98 3.46 8.78 -20.37
N SER A 99 3.19 9.84 -21.15
CA SER A 99 2.81 11.14 -20.60
C SER A 99 1.49 11.15 -19.84
N ARG A 100 0.65 10.12 -20.01
CA ARG A 100 -0.64 9.92 -19.33
C ARG A 100 -0.57 8.86 -18.21
N LEU A 101 0.62 8.32 -17.96
CA LEU A 101 0.83 7.34 -16.90
C LEU A 101 0.31 7.89 -15.57
N ASN A 102 -0.49 7.08 -14.88
CA ASN A 102 -1.03 7.43 -13.58
C ASN A 102 -0.96 6.21 -12.66
N ILE A 103 -0.17 6.34 -11.60
CA ILE A 103 0.01 5.32 -10.57
C ILE A 103 -0.62 5.86 -9.29
N ASN A 104 -1.75 5.28 -8.88
CA ASN A 104 -2.39 5.63 -7.62
C ASN A 104 -1.79 4.74 -6.54
N ILE A 105 -1.31 5.34 -5.47
CA ILE A 105 -0.70 4.64 -4.36
C ILE A 105 -1.55 4.87 -3.13
N SER A 106 -1.83 3.81 -2.40
CA SER A 106 -2.51 3.86 -1.10
C SER A 106 -1.58 3.25 -0.07
N ILE A 107 -1.19 4.06 0.91
CA ILE A 107 -0.27 3.65 1.97
C ILE A 107 -1.03 3.65 3.29
N ASN A 108 -1.24 2.47 3.86
CA ASN A 108 -1.92 2.31 5.13
C ASN A 108 -0.93 2.05 6.27
N VAL A 109 -1.37 2.30 7.49
CA VAL A 109 -0.63 1.94 8.69
C VAL A 109 -0.93 0.48 9.03
N PHE A 110 0.11 -0.29 9.35
CA PHE A 110 -0.06 -1.65 9.84
C PHE A 110 -0.89 -1.65 11.12
N CYS A 111 -1.86 -2.53 11.15
CA CYS A 111 -2.74 -2.69 12.29
C CYS A 111 -2.74 -4.16 12.71
N PRO A 112 -2.28 -4.49 13.93
CA PRO A 112 -2.40 -5.84 14.45
C PRO A 112 -3.87 -6.28 14.40
N LYS A 113 -4.13 -7.49 13.95
CA LYS A 113 -5.47 -8.07 13.93
C LYS A 113 -5.49 -9.35 14.78
N PRO A 114 -6.59 -9.62 15.51
CA PRO A 114 -6.71 -10.83 16.31
C PRO A 114 -6.59 -12.08 15.42
N PHE A 115 -6.07 -13.18 16.00
CA PHE A 115 -5.86 -14.46 15.30
C PHE A 115 -4.87 -14.38 14.12
N THR A 116 -3.96 -13.40 14.13
CA THR A 116 -2.84 -13.33 13.19
C THR A 116 -1.51 -13.56 13.91
N PRO A 117 -0.43 -13.98 13.21
CA PRO A 117 0.90 -14.09 13.81
C PRO A 117 1.40 -12.81 14.49
N PHE A 118 0.92 -11.65 14.04
CA PHE A 118 1.31 -10.34 14.57
C PHE A 118 0.34 -9.75 15.59
N GLN A 119 -0.63 -10.52 16.09
CA GLN A 119 -1.66 -10.02 17.02
C GLN A 119 -1.10 -9.35 18.29
N TRP A 120 0.11 -9.74 18.72
CA TRP A 120 0.76 -9.25 19.94
C TRP A 120 1.78 -8.15 19.70
N VAL A 121 1.95 -7.70 18.45
CA VAL A 121 2.90 -6.65 18.13
C VAL A 121 2.28 -5.29 18.42
N GLY A 122 3.07 -4.39 19.02
CA GLY A 122 2.66 -3.01 19.23
C GLY A 122 2.58 -2.21 17.93
N LEU A 123 1.71 -1.20 17.92
CA LEU A 123 1.66 -0.21 16.85
C LEU A 123 2.80 0.81 17.02
N ASP A 124 3.42 1.23 15.92
CA ASP A 124 4.36 2.35 15.94
C ASP A 124 3.66 3.64 16.43
N LYS A 125 4.41 4.49 17.13
CA LYS A 125 3.87 5.79 17.56
C LYS A 125 3.57 6.67 16.33
N PRO A 126 2.54 7.54 16.39
CA PRO A 126 2.20 8.44 15.28
C PRO A 126 3.36 9.25 14.73
N GLU A 127 4.26 9.74 15.59
CA GLU A 127 5.38 10.57 15.17
C GLU A 127 6.32 9.79 14.22
N ILE A 128 6.58 8.52 14.54
CA ILE A 128 7.39 7.63 13.71
C ILE A 128 6.70 7.35 12.38
N LEU A 129 5.39 7.14 12.40
CA LEU A 129 4.61 6.90 11.19
C LEU A 129 4.56 8.13 10.28
N TYR A 130 4.38 9.33 10.84
CA TYR A 130 4.46 10.58 10.10
C TYR A 130 5.84 10.76 9.45
N ASP A 131 6.93 10.45 10.16
CA ASP A 131 8.28 10.54 9.60
C ASP A 131 8.46 9.60 8.39
N LYS A 132 7.94 8.37 8.49
CA LYS A 132 7.95 7.39 7.38
C LYS A 132 7.12 7.89 6.20
N PHE A 133 5.91 8.41 6.43
CA PHE A 133 5.08 9.00 5.37
C PHE A 133 5.77 10.20 4.70
N ASN A 134 6.29 11.13 5.50
CA ASN A 134 6.99 12.32 5.00
C ASN A 134 8.19 11.94 4.15
N TYR A 135 8.94 10.92 4.54
CA TYR A 135 10.01 10.40 3.71
C TYR A 135 9.50 9.97 2.33
N ILE A 136 8.45 9.15 2.27
CA ILE A 136 7.90 8.67 0.99
C ILE A 136 7.36 9.83 0.15
N LEU A 137 6.57 10.73 0.75
CA LEU A 137 5.96 11.87 0.05
C LEU A 137 6.99 12.84 -0.52
N ASN A 138 8.12 13.03 0.17
CA ASN A 138 9.18 13.93 -0.28
C ASN A 138 10.07 13.32 -1.37
N ASN A 139 10.23 12.00 -1.39
CA ASN A 139 11.14 11.33 -2.32
C ASN A 139 10.44 10.63 -3.50
N ALA A 140 9.13 10.38 -3.42
CA ALA A 140 8.41 9.75 -4.51
C ALA A 140 8.29 10.65 -5.76
N PRO A 141 8.39 10.08 -6.98
CA PRO A 141 8.25 10.85 -8.21
C PRO A 141 6.85 11.48 -8.35
N LYS A 142 6.76 12.81 -8.31
CA LYS A 142 5.47 13.53 -8.28
C LYS A 142 4.69 13.53 -9.59
N ARG A 143 5.36 13.36 -10.74
CA ARG A 143 4.74 13.56 -12.07
C ARG A 143 3.68 12.52 -12.42
N TYR A 144 3.89 11.26 -12.02
CA TYR A 144 3.07 10.12 -12.45
C TYR A 144 2.31 9.47 -11.31
N VAL A 145 2.48 9.97 -10.10
CA VAL A 145 2.06 9.28 -8.87
C VAL A 145 1.10 10.15 -8.10
N ASP A 146 -0.04 9.57 -7.73
CA ASP A 146 -0.97 10.13 -6.75
C ASP A 146 -0.85 9.28 -5.47
N ILE A 147 -0.41 9.87 -4.36
CA ILE A 147 -0.23 9.14 -3.10
C ILE A 147 -1.32 9.54 -2.12
N LYS A 148 -2.13 8.57 -1.74
CA LYS A 148 -3.04 8.63 -0.61
C LYS A 148 -2.44 7.86 0.54
N TRP A 149 -2.53 8.43 1.73
CA TRP A 149 -1.98 7.82 2.93
C TRP A 149 -2.96 7.96 4.09
N ALA A 150 -2.96 6.97 4.96
CA ALA A 150 -3.82 6.95 6.14
C ALA A 150 -3.24 7.84 7.24
N ASP A 151 -4.11 8.62 7.89
CA ASP A 151 -3.74 9.40 9.07
C ASP A 151 -3.33 8.48 10.24
N PRO A 152 -2.09 8.52 10.74
CA PRO A 152 -1.62 7.72 11.87
C PRO A 152 -2.51 7.77 13.09
N ASN A 153 -3.06 8.94 13.44
CA ASN A 153 -3.94 9.07 14.61
C ASN A 153 -5.25 8.30 14.43
N ARG A 154 -5.81 8.31 13.22
CA ARG A 154 -6.98 7.48 12.89
C ARG A 154 -6.63 6.01 12.89
N GLY A 155 -5.46 5.65 12.38
CA GLY A 155 -4.94 4.28 12.42
C GLY A 155 -4.84 3.73 13.85
N MET A 156 -4.38 4.54 14.81
CA MET A 156 -4.37 4.15 16.22
C MET A 156 -5.76 3.81 16.76
N VAL A 157 -6.75 4.65 16.46
CA VAL A 157 -8.14 4.41 16.88
C VAL A 157 -8.68 3.12 16.24
N GLU A 158 -8.45 2.93 14.94
CA GLU A 158 -8.86 1.68 14.25
C GLU A 158 -8.24 0.44 14.91
N CYS A 159 -6.96 0.51 15.28
CA CYS A 159 -6.27 -0.61 15.91
C CYS A 159 -6.75 -0.86 17.33
N ALA A 160 -6.94 0.19 18.13
CA ALA A 160 -7.52 0.05 19.46
C ALA A 160 -8.91 -0.60 19.39
N LEU A 161 -9.74 -0.24 18.41
CA LEU A 161 -11.03 -0.88 18.18
C LEU A 161 -10.91 -2.33 17.67
N SER A 162 -9.83 -2.66 16.95
CA SER A 162 -9.62 -3.99 16.34
C SER A 162 -9.10 -5.04 17.32
N THR A 163 -8.25 -4.63 18.27
CA THR A 163 -7.55 -5.55 19.21
C THR A 163 -7.89 -5.27 20.67
N GLY A 164 -8.72 -4.27 20.93
CA GLY A 164 -9.15 -3.88 22.25
C GLY A 164 -9.96 -4.93 23.00
N ASN A 165 -10.04 -4.76 24.31
CA ASN A 165 -10.91 -5.54 25.18
C ASN A 165 -12.06 -4.65 25.70
N GLN A 166 -12.75 -5.11 26.75
CA GLN A 166 -13.86 -4.38 27.39
C GLN A 166 -13.54 -2.92 27.76
N LEU A 167 -12.28 -2.55 28.01
CA LEU A 167 -11.88 -1.17 28.32
C LEU A 167 -12.10 -0.21 27.14
N VAL A 168 -12.06 -0.72 25.91
CA VAL A 168 -12.37 0.08 24.72
C VAL A 168 -13.86 0.44 24.67
N GLY A 169 -14.73 -0.33 25.33
CA GLY A 169 -16.14 0.01 25.51
C GLY A 169 -16.32 1.36 26.20
N ASP A 170 -15.60 1.60 27.30
CA ASP A 170 -15.65 2.87 28.03
C ASP A 170 -15.16 4.05 27.15
N VAL A 171 -14.15 3.82 26.32
CA VAL A 171 -13.64 4.84 25.37
C VAL A 171 -14.68 5.19 24.31
N ILE A 172 -15.34 4.17 23.74
CA ILE A 172 -16.42 4.35 22.75
C ILE A 172 -17.58 5.13 23.38
N GLU A 173 -18.03 4.73 24.56
CA GLU A 173 -19.14 5.40 25.26
C GLU A 173 -18.81 6.86 25.53
N ASN A 174 -17.60 7.14 26.03
CA ASN A 174 -17.15 8.51 26.27
C ASN A 174 -17.07 9.33 24.98
N GLY A 175 -16.60 8.75 23.88
CA GLY A 175 -16.60 9.39 22.57
C GLY A 175 -18.02 9.78 22.14
N TRP A 176 -18.96 8.83 22.23
CA TRP A 176 -20.37 9.05 21.90
C TRP A 176 -21.01 10.13 22.78
N ARG A 177 -20.79 10.09 24.10
CA ARG A 177 -21.28 11.12 25.05
C ARG A 177 -20.74 12.52 24.72
N LYS A 178 -19.55 12.60 24.12
CA LYS A 178 -18.94 13.85 23.62
C LYS A 178 -19.41 14.24 22.21
N GLY A 179 -20.33 13.49 21.61
CA GLY A 179 -20.94 13.79 20.33
C GLY A 179 -20.33 13.07 19.13
N ALA A 180 -19.35 12.18 19.33
CA ALA A 180 -18.76 11.39 18.24
C ALA A 180 -19.82 10.47 17.60
N LYS A 181 -19.86 10.44 16.27
CA LYS A 181 -20.80 9.60 15.50
C LYS A 181 -20.10 9.00 14.28
N PHE A 182 -20.38 9.54 13.08
CA PHE A 182 -19.80 9.09 11.82
C PHE A 182 -18.62 9.98 11.42
N ASP A 183 -17.72 10.26 12.35
CA ASP A 183 -16.69 11.31 12.17
C ASP A 183 -15.64 10.95 11.11
N ASN A 184 -15.61 9.69 10.67
CA ASN A 184 -14.77 9.23 9.55
C ASN A 184 -15.50 9.21 8.19
N TRP A 185 -16.77 9.64 8.14
CA TRP A 185 -17.59 9.67 6.92
C TRP A 185 -17.72 11.12 6.44
N SER A 186 -17.27 11.40 5.22
CA SER A 186 -17.60 12.65 4.52
C SER A 186 -18.97 12.48 3.85
N PHE A 187 -20.00 13.13 4.38
CA PHE A 187 -21.30 13.29 3.71
C PHE A 187 -21.26 14.46 2.71
#